data_AF-A0A968PAI0-F1
#
_entry.id   AF-A0A968PAI0-F1
#
_cell.length_a   1.000
_cell.length_b   1.000
_cell.length_c   1.000
_cell.angle_alpha   90.00
_cell.angle_beta   90.00
_cell.angle_gamma   90.00
#
_symmetry.space_group_name_H-M   'P 1'
#
loop_
_entity.id
_entity.type
_entity.pdbx_description
1 polymer ?
#
loop_
_entity_poly.entity_id
_entity_poly.type
_entity_poly.pdbx_seq_one_letter_code
_entity_poly.pdbx_strand_id
1 'polypeptide(L)'
;MAARVNTRFVMVLAAVLIVLAGGLGAAWFFVLRKDPSENIARADTAMNRQQYEMALTEYGKAYNKRSSDISIINKFLKALEIAPVKDSRAAQVGVGQIRTLLERLTTIDPRNPEYFQRSMEFFLRIGRDLNDLGAFNLMLERAENFLQFNPEDPQALKYRGIAQVNRIRALDVPPEKREAARDDLVKALAQFPDDRDVLYHLALWNLYEAQSLDRAGLNVPRSRQLKAQVREWAQKLVEGFDKDLNRKMDRIRLLMELGDQQLLQTELQLAENAIKDNPATPEVALDLADALLKSDRTPVDRGPNLPQITAGLQRCQAVLLEAVKHHPTDNPCALRSGADLSAAAGIRSGGENPGQPAGGVRVWSAHAGPDFFPDSDSWQTATCGGDADPGRTCEG
;
A
#
# COMPACT_ATOMS: atom_id res chain seq x y z
N MET A 1 52.89 1.03 -51.55
CA MET A 1 53.75 -0.09 -51.10
C MET A 1 52.90 -0.99 -50.20
N ALA A 2 52.46 -2.14 -50.70
CA ALA A 2 51.69 -3.10 -49.90
C ALA A 2 52.66 -3.90 -49.01
N ALA A 3 52.69 -3.60 -47.71
CA ALA A 3 53.47 -4.39 -46.75
C ALA A 3 52.95 -5.84 -46.77
N ARG A 4 53.81 -6.80 -47.08
CA ARG A 4 53.44 -8.22 -47.09
C ARG A 4 53.16 -8.66 -45.66
N VAL A 5 51.89 -8.83 -45.33
CA VAL A 5 51.46 -9.38 -44.04
C VAL A 5 51.92 -10.83 -43.92
N ASN A 6 52.51 -11.19 -42.78
CA ASN A 6 52.94 -12.57 -42.51
C ASN A 6 51.71 -13.47 -42.35
N THR A 7 51.39 -14.25 -43.38
CA THR A 7 50.22 -15.14 -43.41
C THR A 7 50.20 -16.16 -42.26
N ARG A 8 51.37 -16.56 -41.74
CA ARG A 8 51.46 -17.45 -40.56
C ARG A 8 50.97 -16.78 -39.29
N PHE A 9 51.28 -15.50 -39.12
CA PHE A 9 50.79 -14.72 -37.98
C PHE A 9 49.26 -14.60 -38.02
N VAL A 10 48.70 -14.33 -39.21
CA VAL A 10 47.24 -14.23 -39.39
C VAL A 10 46.54 -15.56 -39.08
N MET A 11 47.10 -16.70 -39.51
CA MET A 11 46.53 -18.02 -39.21
C MET A 11 46.54 -18.33 -37.71
N VAL A 12 47.63 -18.07 -37.00
CA VAL A 12 47.71 -18.29 -35.54
C VAL A 12 46.74 -17.37 -34.80
N LEU A 13 46.68 -16.09 -35.18
CA LEU A 13 45.76 -15.13 -34.59
C LEU A 13 44.30 -15.54 -34.79
N ALA A 14 43.94 -15.98 -36.00
CA ALA A 14 42.60 -16.48 -36.31
C ALA A 14 42.23 -17.70 -35.47
N ALA A 15 43.15 -18.66 -35.30
CA ALA A 15 42.93 -19.82 -34.45
C ALA A 15 42.70 -19.44 -32.97
N VAL A 16 43.49 -18.52 -32.43
CA VAL A 16 43.31 -18.02 -31.05
C VAL A 16 41.97 -17.30 -30.89
N LEU A 17 41.58 -16.47 -31.86
CA LEU A 17 40.30 -15.78 -31.83
C LEU A 17 39.11 -16.75 -31.89
N ILE A 18 39.20 -17.81 -32.71
CA ILE A 18 38.17 -18.85 -32.78
C ILE A 18 38.07 -19.60 -31.43
N VAL A 19 39.19 -19.93 -30.81
CA VAL A 19 39.19 -20.60 -29.49
C VAL A 19 38.63 -19.69 -28.41
N LEU A 20 38.98 -18.40 -28.39
CA LEU A 20 38.43 -17.44 -27.44
C LEU A 20 36.93 -17.23 -27.65
N ALA A 21 36.49 -17.04 -28.90
CA ALA A 21 35.07 -16.90 -29.22
C ALA A 21 34.27 -18.17 -28.89
N GLY A 22 34.82 -19.35 -29.20
CA GLY A 22 34.23 -20.64 -28.86
C GLY A 22 34.16 -20.87 -27.34
N GLY A 23 35.21 -20.50 -26.60
CA GLY A 23 35.26 -20.58 -25.14
C GLY A 23 34.23 -19.66 -24.47
N LEU A 24 34.13 -18.42 -24.93
CA LEU A 24 33.11 -17.46 -24.45
C LEU A 24 31.70 -17.94 -24.78
N GLY A 25 31.48 -18.45 -25.99
CA GLY A 25 30.19 -19.01 -26.40
C GLY A 25 29.77 -20.23 -25.56
N ALA A 26 30.70 -21.15 -25.29
CA ALA A 26 30.44 -22.31 -24.44
C ALA A 26 30.16 -21.90 -22.99
N ALA A 27 30.96 -21.00 -22.41
CA ALA A 27 30.75 -20.51 -21.05
C ALA A 27 29.38 -19.83 -20.91
N TRP A 28 29.02 -18.96 -21.86
CA TRP A 28 27.71 -18.29 -21.92
C TRP A 28 26.57 -19.30 -22.00
N PHE A 29 26.69 -20.30 -22.89
CA PHE A 29 25.70 -21.37 -23.06
C PHE A 29 25.50 -22.21 -21.78
N PHE A 30 26.58 -22.59 -21.10
CA PHE A 30 26.50 -23.36 -19.86
C PHE A 30 25.92 -22.55 -18.69
N VAL A 31 26.24 -21.26 -18.61
CA VAL A 31 25.70 -20.37 -17.57
C VAL A 31 24.20 -20.16 -17.75
N LEU A 32 23.74 -19.95 -18.99
CA LEU A 32 22.31 -19.76 -19.30
C LEU A 32 21.48 -21.03 -19.19
N ARG A 33 22.07 -22.20 -19.47
CA ARG A 33 21.35 -23.49 -19.39
C ARG A 33 21.27 -24.08 -17.99
N LYS A 34 21.87 -23.49 -16.96
CA LYS A 34 21.69 -23.99 -15.59
C LYS A 34 20.21 -23.93 -15.21
N ASP A 35 19.61 -25.09 -15.02
CA ASP A 35 18.22 -25.26 -14.59
C ASP A 35 17.92 -24.38 -13.36
N PRO A 36 16.83 -23.58 -13.34
CA PRO A 36 16.41 -22.83 -12.16
C PRO A 36 16.07 -23.72 -10.95
N SER A 37 15.84 -25.03 -11.14
CA SER A 37 15.50 -25.97 -10.05
C SER A 37 16.47 -25.93 -8.87
N GLU A 38 17.77 -25.82 -9.13
CA GLU A 38 18.79 -25.74 -8.07
C GLU A 38 18.63 -24.48 -7.21
N ASN A 39 18.37 -23.33 -7.84
CA ASN A 39 18.14 -22.07 -7.13
C ASN A 39 16.83 -22.12 -6.35
N ILE A 40 15.77 -22.72 -6.92
CA ILE A 40 14.48 -22.90 -6.24
C ILE A 40 14.66 -23.77 -4.99
N ALA A 41 15.38 -24.89 -5.08
CA ALA A 41 15.61 -25.77 -3.93
C ALA A 41 16.41 -25.07 -2.82
N ARG A 42 17.42 -24.27 -3.18
CA ARG A 42 18.18 -23.44 -2.23
C ARG A 42 17.29 -22.37 -1.58
N ALA A 43 16.43 -21.72 -2.37
CA ALA A 43 15.48 -20.72 -1.89
C ALA A 43 14.44 -21.32 -0.93
N ASP A 44 13.85 -22.47 -1.28
CA ASP A 44 12.93 -23.23 -0.43
C ASP A 44 13.61 -23.61 0.90
N THR A 45 14.86 -24.06 0.84
CA THR A 45 15.65 -24.39 2.05
C THR A 45 15.89 -23.16 2.92
N ALA A 46 16.22 -22.01 2.29
CA ALA A 46 16.40 -20.75 3.00
C ALA A 46 15.09 -20.25 3.63
N MET A 47 13.96 -20.36 2.94
CA MET A 47 12.63 -20.03 3.47
C MET A 47 12.31 -20.88 4.72
N ASN A 48 12.54 -22.18 4.65
CA ASN A 48 12.31 -23.09 5.78
C ASN A 48 13.21 -22.78 6.99
N ARG A 49 14.38 -22.18 6.75
CA ARG A 49 15.31 -21.70 7.79
C ARG A 49 15.06 -20.25 8.21
N GLN A 50 13.99 -19.62 7.73
CA GLN A 50 13.67 -18.19 7.95
C GLN A 50 14.79 -17.23 7.49
N GLN A 51 15.63 -17.67 6.54
CA GLN A 51 16.70 -16.88 5.94
C GLN A 51 16.17 -16.12 4.72
N TYR A 52 15.23 -15.19 4.96
CA TYR A 52 14.44 -14.54 3.90
C TYR A 52 15.30 -13.80 2.86
N GLU A 53 16.37 -13.11 3.26
CA GLU A 53 17.26 -12.41 2.32
C GLU A 53 17.93 -13.36 1.31
N MET A 54 18.37 -14.52 1.80
CA MET A 54 18.94 -15.57 0.96
C MET A 54 17.88 -16.18 0.05
N ALA A 55 16.68 -16.42 0.56
CA ALA A 55 15.56 -16.93 -0.23
C ALA A 55 15.20 -15.96 -1.38
N LEU A 56 15.06 -14.66 -1.09
CA LEU A 56 14.79 -13.63 -2.10
C LEU A 56 15.88 -13.58 -3.17
N THR A 57 17.15 -13.68 -2.77
CA THR A 57 18.29 -13.69 -3.69
C THR A 57 18.23 -14.91 -4.63
N GLU A 58 17.97 -16.10 -4.10
CA GLU A 58 17.92 -17.33 -4.89
C GLU A 58 16.66 -17.41 -5.76
N TYR A 59 15.50 -16.97 -5.27
CA TYR A 59 14.30 -16.83 -6.09
C TYR A 59 14.46 -15.80 -7.21
N GLY A 60 15.10 -14.66 -6.95
CA GLY A 60 15.41 -13.67 -7.98
C GLY A 60 16.30 -14.25 -9.09
N LYS A 61 17.31 -15.06 -8.74
CA LYS A 61 18.13 -15.78 -9.73
C LYS A 61 17.32 -16.80 -10.53
N ALA A 62 16.39 -17.51 -9.90
CA ALA A 62 15.50 -18.45 -10.58
C ALA A 62 14.55 -17.72 -11.55
N TYR A 63 13.96 -16.61 -11.10
CA TYR A 63 13.06 -15.75 -11.88
C TYR A 63 13.76 -15.18 -13.12
N ASN A 64 14.99 -14.68 -12.97
CA ASN A 64 15.76 -14.14 -14.10
C ASN A 64 16.05 -15.19 -15.20
N LYS A 65 16.10 -16.48 -14.84
CA LYS A 65 16.27 -17.58 -15.81
C LYS A 65 14.98 -18.00 -16.50
N ARG A 66 13.83 -17.90 -15.81
CA ARG A 66 12.51 -18.28 -16.32
C ARG A 66 11.43 -17.31 -15.82
N SER A 67 11.41 -16.10 -16.38
CA SER A 67 10.52 -15.02 -15.94
C SER A 67 9.05 -15.20 -16.32
N SER A 68 8.72 -16.26 -17.06
CA SER A 68 7.35 -16.65 -17.41
C SER A 68 6.84 -17.87 -16.63
N ASP A 69 7.66 -18.44 -15.74
CA ASP A 69 7.26 -19.59 -14.93
C ASP A 69 6.44 -19.12 -13.72
N ILE A 70 5.13 -19.38 -13.78
CA ILE A 70 4.16 -18.96 -12.75
C ILE A 70 4.51 -19.55 -11.38
N SER A 71 5.04 -20.78 -11.33
CA SER A 71 5.44 -21.39 -10.05
C SER A 71 6.58 -20.62 -9.40
N ILE A 72 7.55 -20.13 -10.18
CA ILE A 72 8.67 -19.35 -9.66
C ILE A 72 8.17 -17.99 -9.18
N ILE A 73 7.32 -17.32 -9.96
CA ILE A 73 6.75 -16.02 -9.61
C ILE A 73 5.97 -16.10 -8.30
N ASN A 74 5.09 -17.08 -8.14
CA ASN A 74 4.30 -17.24 -6.91
C ASN A 74 5.18 -17.49 -5.67
N LYS A 75 6.22 -18.31 -5.81
CA LYS A 75 7.18 -18.54 -4.71
C LYS A 75 7.96 -17.26 -4.36
N PHE A 76 8.39 -16.51 -5.37
CA PHE A 76 9.12 -15.27 -5.16
C PHE A 76 8.24 -14.19 -4.52
N LEU A 77 7.02 -14.04 -5.01
CA LEU A 77 6.01 -13.14 -4.46
C LEU A 77 5.71 -13.46 -2.99
N LYS A 78 5.48 -14.73 -2.65
CA LYS A 78 5.28 -15.17 -1.27
C LYS A 78 6.47 -14.85 -0.37
N ALA A 79 7.71 -15.02 -0.88
CA ALA A 79 8.90 -14.66 -0.13
C ALA A 79 8.99 -13.15 0.14
N LEU A 80 8.61 -12.31 -0.83
CA LEU A 80 8.57 -10.85 -0.65
C LEU A 80 7.50 -10.42 0.36
N GLU A 81 6.34 -11.06 0.37
CA GLU A 81 5.22 -10.75 1.26
C GLU A 81 5.54 -11.02 2.74
N ILE A 82 6.39 -12.01 3.05
CA ILE A 82 6.71 -12.40 4.43
C ILE A 82 8.08 -11.94 4.91
N ALA A 83 8.96 -11.50 4.00
CA ALA A 83 10.31 -11.08 4.37
C ALA A 83 10.25 -9.81 5.23
N PRO A 84 10.90 -9.79 6.40
CA PRO A 84 10.98 -8.58 7.22
C PRO A 84 11.79 -7.51 6.48
N VAL A 85 11.28 -6.28 6.49
CA VAL A 85 11.93 -5.13 5.87
C VAL A 85 12.72 -4.36 6.94
N LYS A 86 13.99 -4.04 6.63
CA LYS A 86 14.87 -3.34 7.58
C LYS A 86 14.51 -1.87 7.77
N ASP A 87 14.11 -1.22 6.69
CA ASP A 87 13.82 0.21 6.64
C ASP A 87 12.79 0.52 5.55
N SER A 88 12.35 1.77 5.50
CA SER A 88 11.35 2.25 4.55
C SER A 88 11.80 2.15 3.10
N ARG A 89 13.11 2.30 2.81
CA ARG A 89 13.64 2.20 1.45
C ARG A 89 13.59 0.75 0.96
N ALA A 90 14.01 -0.20 1.79
CA ALA A 90 13.88 -1.63 1.50
C ALA A 90 12.42 -2.03 1.30
N ALA A 91 11.50 -1.48 2.12
CA ALA A 91 10.07 -1.70 1.96
C ALA A 91 9.55 -1.19 0.61
N GLN A 92 9.93 0.03 0.19
CA GLN A 92 9.55 0.59 -1.11
C GLN A 92 10.05 -0.29 -2.28
N VAL A 93 11.29 -0.76 -2.21
CA VAL A 93 11.84 -1.69 -3.22
C VAL A 93 11.04 -3.00 -3.25
N GLY A 94 10.72 -3.57 -2.09
CA GLY A 94 9.91 -4.78 -1.99
C GLY A 94 8.50 -4.61 -2.59
N VAL A 95 7.82 -3.51 -2.28
CA VAL A 95 6.51 -3.15 -2.85
C VAL A 95 6.60 -3.02 -4.38
N GLY A 96 7.64 -2.37 -4.90
CA GLY A 96 7.89 -2.27 -6.35
C GLY A 96 8.10 -3.63 -7.01
N GLN A 97 8.80 -4.55 -6.36
CA GLN A 97 8.99 -5.92 -6.86
C GLN A 97 7.69 -6.73 -6.84
N ILE A 98 6.91 -6.65 -5.75
CA ILE A 98 5.59 -7.27 -5.63
C ILE A 98 4.69 -6.80 -6.77
N ARG A 99 4.62 -5.48 -7.00
CA ARG A 99 3.87 -4.89 -8.12
C ARG A 99 4.25 -5.57 -9.43
N THR A 100 5.54 -5.50 -9.81
CA THR A 100 6.07 -6.08 -11.06
C THR A 100 5.71 -7.55 -11.24
N LEU A 101 5.80 -8.36 -10.19
CA LEU A 101 5.45 -9.79 -10.26
C LEU A 101 3.95 -10.01 -10.47
N LEU A 102 3.08 -9.21 -9.83
CA LEU A 102 1.62 -9.28 -10.03
C LEU A 102 1.22 -8.84 -11.45
N GLU A 103 1.86 -7.82 -12.02
CA GLU A 103 1.63 -7.44 -13.43
C GLU A 103 2.09 -8.56 -14.37
N ARG A 104 3.21 -9.21 -14.04
CA ARG A 104 3.70 -10.34 -14.83
C ARG A 104 2.73 -11.52 -14.81
N LEU A 105 2.14 -11.86 -13.66
CA LEU A 105 1.13 -12.91 -13.55
C LEU A 105 -0.10 -12.61 -14.41
N THR A 106 -0.64 -11.39 -14.30
CA THR A 106 -1.79 -10.94 -15.09
C THR A 106 -1.49 -10.80 -16.59
N THR A 107 -0.23 -10.59 -16.97
CA THR A 107 0.20 -10.63 -18.39
C THR A 107 0.29 -12.06 -18.93
N ILE A 108 0.78 -13.01 -18.14
CA ILE A 108 0.94 -14.41 -18.56
C ILE A 108 -0.43 -15.08 -18.68
N ASP A 109 -1.32 -14.86 -17.72
CA ASP A 109 -2.66 -15.43 -17.70
C ASP A 109 -3.71 -14.36 -17.34
N PRO A 110 -4.13 -13.52 -18.31
CA PRO A 110 -5.03 -12.39 -18.06
C PRO A 110 -6.46 -12.78 -17.69
N ARG A 111 -6.83 -14.05 -17.89
CA ARG A 111 -8.19 -14.56 -17.57
C ARG A 111 -8.25 -15.23 -16.22
N ASN A 112 -7.13 -15.32 -15.49
CA ASN A 112 -7.07 -15.94 -14.19
C ASN A 112 -7.68 -15.03 -13.11
N PRO A 113 -8.83 -15.40 -12.52
CA PRO A 113 -9.50 -14.54 -11.53
C PRO A 113 -8.66 -14.38 -10.25
N GLU A 114 -7.85 -15.38 -9.87
CA GLU A 114 -7.02 -15.31 -8.68
C GLU A 114 -5.89 -14.29 -8.84
N TYR A 115 -5.22 -14.27 -10.00
CA TYR A 115 -4.14 -13.29 -10.26
C TYR A 115 -4.69 -11.88 -10.40
N PHE A 116 -5.87 -11.75 -11.01
CA PHE A 116 -6.60 -10.48 -11.05
C PHE A 116 -6.92 -10.00 -9.62
N GLN A 117 -7.58 -10.81 -8.82
CA GLN A 117 -7.97 -10.45 -7.45
C GLN A 117 -6.75 -10.05 -6.60
N ARG A 118 -5.69 -10.87 -6.57
CA ARG A 118 -4.46 -10.54 -5.81
C ARG A 118 -3.85 -9.22 -6.25
N SER A 119 -3.86 -8.94 -7.57
CA SER A 119 -3.39 -7.66 -8.08
C SER A 119 -4.27 -6.50 -7.62
N MET A 120 -5.59 -6.67 -7.59
CA MET A 120 -6.52 -5.62 -7.19
C MET A 120 -6.47 -5.36 -5.68
N GLU A 121 -6.38 -6.40 -4.85
CA GLU A 121 -6.18 -6.28 -3.40
C GLU A 121 -4.89 -5.53 -3.07
N PHE A 122 -3.80 -5.82 -3.80
CA PHE A 122 -2.55 -5.08 -3.65
C PHE A 122 -2.74 -3.58 -3.94
N PHE A 123 -3.37 -3.21 -5.06
CA PHE A 123 -3.59 -1.79 -5.37
C PHE A 123 -4.59 -1.12 -4.44
N LEU A 124 -5.62 -1.83 -3.99
CA LEU A 124 -6.56 -1.33 -2.99
C LEU A 124 -5.83 -0.98 -1.69
N ARG A 125 -4.95 -1.88 -1.22
CA ARG A 125 -4.16 -1.63 -0.01
C ARG A 125 -3.24 -0.41 -0.18
N ILE A 126 -2.50 -0.33 -1.28
CA ILE A 126 -1.62 0.82 -1.56
C ILE A 126 -2.42 2.12 -1.67
N GLY A 127 -3.52 2.12 -2.43
CA GLY A 127 -4.38 3.29 -2.60
C GLY A 127 -5.00 3.76 -1.29
N ARG A 128 -5.44 2.84 -0.43
CA ARG A 128 -6.02 3.12 0.88
C ARG A 128 -4.98 3.63 1.88
N ASP A 129 -3.87 2.90 2.04
CA ASP A 129 -2.90 3.14 3.11
C ASP A 129 -1.99 4.33 2.81
N LEU A 130 -1.67 4.55 1.53
CA LEU A 130 -0.80 5.65 1.09
C LEU A 130 -1.58 6.82 0.47
N ASN A 131 -2.91 6.73 0.39
CA ASN A 131 -3.76 7.69 -0.34
C ASN A 131 -3.25 7.93 -1.78
N ASP A 132 -2.81 6.85 -2.45
CA ASP A 132 -2.19 6.90 -3.77
C ASP A 132 -3.24 6.81 -4.89
N LEU A 133 -3.51 7.95 -5.54
CA LEU A 133 -4.42 8.03 -6.67
C LEU A 133 -3.93 7.22 -7.90
N GLY A 134 -2.61 7.07 -8.07
CA GLY A 134 -2.01 6.27 -9.14
C GLY A 134 -2.38 4.79 -9.02
N ALA A 135 -2.38 4.26 -7.80
CA ALA A 135 -2.84 2.89 -7.54
C ALA A 135 -4.30 2.68 -7.93
N PHE A 136 -5.19 3.64 -7.64
CA PHE A 136 -6.58 3.57 -8.07
C PHE A 136 -6.77 3.69 -9.59
N ASN A 137 -5.95 4.49 -10.28
CA ASN A 137 -5.97 4.55 -11.74
C ASN A 137 -5.56 3.22 -12.38
N LEU A 138 -4.49 2.58 -11.87
CA LEU A 138 -4.07 1.25 -12.32
C LEU A 138 -5.12 0.17 -12.02
N MET A 139 -5.79 0.25 -10.87
CA MET A 139 -6.90 -0.64 -10.52
C MET A 139 -8.07 -0.47 -11.50
N LEU A 140 -8.43 0.76 -11.84
CA LEU A 140 -9.49 1.05 -12.83
C LEU A 140 -9.16 0.46 -14.20
N GLU A 141 -7.96 0.75 -14.73
CA GLU A 141 -7.52 0.28 -16.04
C GLU A 141 -7.55 -1.25 -16.12
N ARG A 142 -7.03 -1.93 -15.10
CA ARG A 142 -7.01 -3.40 -15.05
C ARG A 142 -8.40 -4.00 -14.93
N ALA A 143 -9.27 -3.42 -14.11
CA ALA A 143 -10.65 -3.88 -13.99
C ALA A 143 -11.40 -3.69 -15.33
N GLU A 144 -11.20 -2.58 -16.03
CA GLU A 144 -11.78 -2.36 -17.36
C GLU A 144 -11.26 -3.38 -18.39
N ASN A 145 -9.95 -3.65 -18.41
CA ASN A 145 -9.36 -4.67 -19.28
C ASN A 145 -9.89 -6.08 -18.98
N PHE A 146 -10.07 -6.43 -17.71
CA PHE A 146 -10.63 -7.73 -17.32
C PHE A 146 -12.10 -7.88 -17.75
N LEU A 147 -12.89 -6.82 -17.61
CA LEU A 147 -14.29 -6.77 -18.04
C LEU A 147 -14.47 -6.88 -19.56
N GLN A 148 -13.45 -6.59 -20.37
CA GLN A 148 -13.51 -6.86 -21.82
C GLN A 148 -13.65 -8.35 -22.13
N PHE A 149 -13.12 -9.23 -21.27
CA PHE A 149 -13.23 -10.68 -21.41
C PHE A 149 -14.40 -11.26 -20.62
N ASN A 150 -14.73 -10.65 -19.47
CA ASN A 150 -15.79 -11.11 -18.58
C ASN A 150 -16.69 -9.93 -18.14
N PRO A 151 -17.64 -9.45 -18.98
CA PRO A 151 -18.36 -8.18 -18.76
C PRO A 151 -19.20 -8.10 -17.48
N GLU A 152 -19.58 -9.24 -16.92
CA GLU A 152 -20.42 -9.34 -15.72
C GLU A 152 -19.65 -9.92 -14.51
N ASP A 153 -18.31 -9.99 -14.59
CA ASP A 153 -17.52 -10.49 -13.47
C ASP A 153 -17.68 -9.58 -12.24
N PRO A 154 -18.20 -10.10 -11.11
CA PRO A 154 -18.57 -9.25 -9.98
C PRO A 154 -17.35 -8.71 -9.23
N GLN A 155 -16.19 -9.39 -9.28
CA GLN A 155 -14.95 -8.90 -8.69
C GLN A 155 -14.40 -7.72 -9.50
N ALA A 156 -14.38 -7.82 -10.82
CA ALA A 156 -13.95 -6.72 -11.66
C ALA A 156 -14.89 -5.52 -11.58
N LEU A 157 -16.21 -5.73 -11.49
CA LEU A 157 -17.18 -4.66 -11.19
C LEU A 157 -16.90 -4.02 -9.82
N LYS A 158 -16.67 -4.83 -8.76
CA LYS A 158 -16.26 -4.34 -7.43
C LYS A 158 -15.07 -3.39 -7.54
N TYR A 159 -13.95 -3.84 -8.10
CA TYR A 159 -12.73 -3.03 -8.12
C TYR A 159 -12.82 -1.83 -9.07
N ARG A 160 -13.56 -1.92 -10.18
CA ARG A 160 -13.85 -0.76 -11.04
C ARG A 160 -14.64 0.31 -10.29
N GLY A 161 -15.69 -0.09 -9.59
CA GLY A 161 -16.52 0.81 -8.78
C GLY A 161 -15.72 1.47 -7.65
N ILE A 162 -14.94 0.69 -6.89
CA ILE A 162 -14.06 1.18 -5.82
C ILE A 162 -13.06 2.21 -6.38
N ALA A 163 -12.41 1.91 -7.50
CA ALA A 163 -11.43 2.81 -8.12
C ALA A 163 -12.07 4.14 -8.51
N GLN A 164 -13.23 4.10 -9.16
CA GLN A 164 -13.94 5.31 -9.57
C GLN A 164 -14.41 6.14 -8.38
N VAL A 165 -14.92 5.53 -7.30
CA VAL A 165 -15.31 6.25 -6.08
C VAL A 165 -14.13 7.04 -5.49
N ASN A 166 -12.94 6.43 -5.44
CA ASN A 166 -11.75 7.12 -4.95
C ASN A 166 -11.28 8.23 -5.91
N ARG A 167 -11.52 8.10 -7.21
CA ARG A 167 -11.29 9.18 -8.19
C ARG A 167 -12.28 10.34 -8.02
N ILE A 168 -13.55 10.09 -7.68
CA ILE A 168 -14.55 11.16 -7.43
C ILE A 168 -14.10 12.08 -6.28
N ARG A 169 -13.43 11.52 -5.27
CA ARG A 169 -12.88 12.29 -4.15
C ARG A 169 -11.82 13.30 -4.60
N ALA A 170 -10.96 12.90 -5.55
CA ALA A 170 -9.75 13.63 -5.92
C ALA A 170 -9.88 14.45 -7.21
N LEU A 171 -10.78 14.06 -8.11
CA LEU A 171 -10.90 14.59 -9.47
C LEU A 171 -12.35 15.01 -9.76
N ASP A 172 -12.53 15.92 -10.71
CA ASP A 172 -13.85 16.21 -11.26
C ASP A 172 -14.28 15.13 -12.27
N VAL A 173 -14.90 14.07 -11.76
CA VAL A 173 -15.39 12.95 -12.57
C VAL A 173 -16.76 13.30 -13.18
N PRO A 174 -17.01 13.08 -14.48
CA PRO A 174 -18.32 13.35 -15.09
C PRO A 174 -19.47 12.56 -14.45
N PRO A 175 -20.70 13.12 -14.39
CA PRO A 175 -21.85 12.46 -13.75
C PRO A 175 -22.11 11.03 -14.27
N GLU A 176 -21.95 10.76 -15.57
CA GLU A 176 -22.20 9.43 -16.11
C GLU A 176 -21.24 8.38 -15.55
N LYS A 177 -19.97 8.75 -15.32
CA LYS A 177 -18.96 7.88 -14.71
C LYS A 177 -19.20 7.71 -13.21
N ARG A 178 -19.76 8.72 -12.54
CA ARG A 178 -20.17 8.59 -11.13
C ARG A 178 -21.29 7.57 -10.99
N GLU A 179 -22.34 7.67 -11.79
CA GLU A 179 -23.45 6.71 -11.75
C GLU A 179 -23.00 5.29 -12.13
N ALA A 180 -22.14 5.14 -13.13
CA ALA A 180 -21.57 3.84 -13.48
C ALA A 180 -20.82 3.18 -12.30
N ALA A 181 -20.06 3.97 -11.51
CA ALA A 181 -19.38 3.46 -10.32
C ALA A 181 -20.37 2.90 -9.28
N ARG A 182 -21.49 3.61 -9.07
CA ARG A 182 -22.56 3.13 -8.18
C ARG A 182 -23.19 1.85 -8.71
N ASP A 183 -23.54 1.81 -9.98
CA ASP A 183 -24.19 0.64 -10.58
C ASP A 183 -23.28 -0.61 -10.49
N ASP A 184 -21.98 -0.45 -10.68
CA ASP A 184 -21.00 -1.52 -10.51
C ASP A 184 -20.95 -2.04 -9.07
N LEU A 185 -20.89 -1.14 -8.08
CA LEU A 185 -20.90 -1.50 -6.66
C LEU A 185 -22.20 -2.17 -6.25
N VAL A 186 -23.36 -1.73 -6.76
CA VAL A 186 -24.66 -2.36 -6.50
C VAL A 186 -24.71 -3.77 -7.08
N LYS A 187 -24.19 -3.98 -8.30
CA LYS A 187 -24.09 -5.32 -8.91
C LYS A 187 -23.16 -6.24 -8.13
N ALA A 188 -22.00 -5.72 -7.71
CA ALA A 188 -21.07 -6.47 -6.87
C ALA A 188 -21.69 -6.84 -5.51
N LEU A 189 -22.40 -5.90 -4.87
CA LEU A 189 -23.08 -6.13 -3.60
C LEU A 189 -24.18 -7.19 -3.70
N ALA A 190 -24.87 -7.27 -4.83
CA ALA A 190 -25.87 -8.32 -5.06
C ALA A 190 -25.27 -9.73 -5.04
N GLN A 191 -24.01 -9.88 -5.45
CA GLN A 191 -23.28 -11.16 -5.43
C GLN A 191 -22.55 -11.39 -4.09
N PHE A 192 -22.10 -10.31 -3.44
CA PHE A 192 -21.38 -10.34 -2.17
C PHE A 192 -22.02 -9.40 -1.14
N PRO A 193 -23.18 -9.76 -0.54
CA PRO A 193 -23.97 -8.86 0.31
C PRO A 193 -23.23 -8.33 1.55
N ASP A 194 -22.28 -9.11 2.06
CA ASP A 194 -21.53 -8.79 3.28
C ASP A 194 -20.10 -8.27 2.98
N ASP A 195 -19.79 -7.98 1.71
CA ASP A 195 -18.48 -7.47 1.32
C ASP A 195 -18.25 -6.08 1.90
N ARG A 196 -17.34 -6.03 2.88
CA ARG A 196 -16.98 -4.84 3.63
C ARG A 196 -16.54 -3.69 2.71
N ASP A 197 -15.70 -3.98 1.71
CA ASP A 197 -15.15 -2.93 0.84
C ASP A 197 -16.25 -2.35 -0.05
N VAL A 198 -17.15 -3.18 -0.57
CA VAL A 198 -18.27 -2.73 -1.41
C VAL A 198 -19.22 -1.85 -0.60
N LEU A 199 -19.61 -2.29 0.61
CA LEU A 199 -20.46 -1.52 1.52
C LEU A 199 -19.84 -0.15 1.86
N TYR A 200 -18.56 -0.14 2.21
CA TYR A 200 -17.83 1.08 2.55
C TYR A 200 -17.77 2.05 1.36
N HIS A 201 -17.41 1.58 0.17
CA HIS A 201 -17.29 2.44 -1.00
C HIS A 201 -18.65 2.89 -1.56
N LEU A 202 -19.73 2.11 -1.37
CA LEU A 202 -21.07 2.55 -1.69
C LEU A 202 -21.54 3.67 -0.74
N ALA A 203 -21.16 3.60 0.54
CA ALA A 203 -21.39 4.70 1.48
C ALA A 203 -20.59 5.96 1.08
N LEU A 204 -19.32 5.81 0.72
CA LEU A 204 -18.50 6.93 0.21
C LEU A 204 -19.09 7.56 -1.06
N TRP A 205 -19.57 6.75 -1.99
CA TRP A 205 -20.24 7.27 -3.19
C TRP A 205 -21.42 8.19 -2.82
N ASN A 206 -22.31 7.74 -1.93
CA ASN A 206 -23.47 8.53 -1.49
C ASN A 206 -23.03 9.82 -0.80
N LEU A 207 -21.96 9.76 -0.02
CA LEU A 207 -21.41 10.92 0.66
C LEU A 207 -20.87 11.96 -0.33
N TYR A 208 -20.07 11.54 -1.31
CA TYR A 208 -19.50 12.44 -2.30
C TYR A 208 -20.56 13.06 -3.21
N GLU A 209 -21.60 12.29 -3.56
CA GLU A 209 -22.73 12.82 -4.31
C GLU A 209 -23.53 13.86 -3.49
N ALA A 210 -23.76 13.60 -2.20
CA ALA A 210 -24.40 14.57 -1.31
C ALA A 210 -23.57 15.86 -1.17
N GLN A 211 -22.25 15.74 -1.02
CA GLN A 211 -21.34 16.88 -0.97
C GLN A 211 -21.30 17.66 -2.29
N SER A 212 -21.41 16.99 -3.44
CA SER A 212 -21.54 17.62 -4.75
C SER A 212 -22.81 18.46 -4.84
N LEU A 213 -23.96 17.90 -4.44
CA LEU A 213 -25.25 18.59 -4.39
C LEU A 213 -25.24 19.79 -3.45
N ASP A 214 -24.68 19.63 -2.24
CA ASP A 214 -24.56 20.71 -1.26
C ASP A 214 -23.72 21.88 -1.78
N ARG A 215 -22.54 21.58 -2.39
CA ARG A 215 -21.67 22.61 -2.97
C ARG A 215 -22.33 23.38 -4.10
N ALA A 216 -23.13 22.70 -4.91
CA ALA A 216 -23.88 23.32 -6.00
C ALA A 216 -25.12 24.08 -5.49
N GLY A 217 -25.51 23.93 -4.21
CA GLY A 217 -26.77 24.46 -3.69
C GLY A 217 -28.00 23.80 -4.33
N LEU A 218 -27.85 22.59 -4.87
CA LEU A 218 -28.88 21.88 -5.63
C LEU A 218 -29.53 20.78 -4.79
N ASN A 219 -30.84 20.63 -4.93
CA ASN A 219 -31.61 19.48 -4.42
C ASN A 219 -31.28 19.07 -2.97
N VAL A 220 -31.41 20.02 -2.03
CA VAL A 220 -31.22 19.81 -0.58
C VAL A 220 -31.96 18.58 -0.04
N PRO A 221 -33.21 18.25 -0.46
CA PRO A 221 -33.87 17.02 -0.02
C PRO A 221 -33.09 15.75 -0.41
N ARG A 222 -32.57 15.68 -1.63
CA ARG A 222 -31.78 14.53 -2.10
C ARG A 222 -30.46 14.40 -1.36
N SER A 223 -29.74 15.52 -1.12
CA SER A 223 -28.52 15.51 -0.31
C SER A 223 -28.79 14.94 1.09
N ARG A 224 -29.87 15.37 1.76
CA ARG A 224 -30.26 14.82 3.08
C ARG A 224 -30.57 13.33 3.02
N GLN A 225 -31.26 12.86 1.97
CA GLN A 225 -31.54 11.44 1.77
C GLN A 225 -30.25 10.63 1.61
N LEU A 226 -29.31 11.10 0.78
CA LEU A 226 -28.03 10.43 0.57
C LEU A 226 -27.23 10.36 1.89
N LYS A 227 -27.17 11.44 2.67
CA LYS A 227 -26.54 11.42 4.00
C LYS A 227 -27.21 10.47 4.99
N ALA A 228 -28.53 10.29 4.90
CA ALA A 228 -29.23 9.27 5.69
C ALA A 228 -28.80 7.85 5.25
N GLN A 229 -28.72 7.60 3.95
CA GLN A 229 -28.24 6.33 3.40
C GLN A 229 -26.79 6.04 3.81
N VAL A 230 -25.91 7.04 3.87
CA VAL A 230 -24.54 6.87 4.39
C VAL A 230 -24.57 6.29 5.81
N ARG A 231 -25.44 6.80 6.70
CA ARG A 231 -25.58 6.28 8.07
C ARG A 231 -26.10 4.84 8.10
N GLU A 232 -27.07 4.52 7.25
CA GLU A 232 -27.59 3.15 7.12
C GLU A 232 -26.49 2.17 6.68
N TRP A 233 -25.72 2.52 5.65
CA TRP A 233 -24.59 1.70 5.19
C TRP A 233 -23.49 1.59 6.25
N ALA A 234 -23.19 2.69 6.95
CA ALA A 234 -22.22 2.70 8.05
C ALA A 234 -22.65 1.81 9.22
N GLN A 235 -23.96 1.71 9.50
CA GLN A 235 -24.50 0.77 10.48
C GLN A 235 -24.41 -0.68 9.98
N LYS A 236 -24.76 -0.95 8.73
CA LYS A 236 -24.65 -2.29 8.12
C LYS A 236 -23.23 -2.84 8.14
N LEU A 237 -22.21 -1.98 8.00
CA LEU A 237 -20.80 -2.39 8.06
C LEU A 237 -20.46 -3.14 9.36
N VAL A 238 -21.06 -2.75 10.49
CA VAL A 238 -20.78 -3.32 11.81
C VAL A 238 -21.84 -4.31 12.29
N GLU A 239 -23.00 -4.38 11.63
CA GLU A 239 -24.11 -5.27 12.00
C GLU A 239 -23.68 -6.74 11.96
N GLY A 240 -23.78 -7.45 13.08
CA GLY A 240 -23.32 -8.83 13.20
C GLY A 240 -21.80 -9.00 13.36
N PHE A 241 -21.03 -7.90 13.30
CA PHE A 241 -19.57 -7.89 13.39
C PHE A 241 -19.07 -7.00 14.54
N ASP A 242 -19.76 -7.01 15.68
CA ASP A 242 -19.48 -6.11 16.81
C ASP A 242 -18.06 -6.21 17.39
N LYS A 243 -17.33 -7.29 17.11
CA LYS A 243 -15.96 -7.51 17.56
C LYS A 243 -14.90 -7.21 16.48
N ASP A 244 -15.30 -7.01 15.23
CA ASP A 244 -14.37 -6.69 14.14
C ASP A 244 -14.05 -5.19 14.16
N LEU A 245 -12.90 -4.87 14.77
CA LEU A 245 -12.42 -3.51 14.88
C LEU A 245 -12.16 -2.87 13.51
N ASN A 246 -11.85 -3.63 12.47
CA ASN A 246 -11.62 -3.04 11.15
C ASN A 246 -12.92 -2.48 10.56
N ARG A 247 -14.02 -3.21 10.69
CA ARG A 247 -15.36 -2.73 10.28
C ARG A 247 -15.79 -1.49 11.09
N LYS A 248 -15.47 -1.46 12.39
CA LYS A 248 -15.68 -0.25 13.21
C LYS A 248 -14.85 0.93 12.74
N MET A 249 -13.58 0.71 12.34
CA MET A 249 -12.74 1.77 11.80
C MET A 249 -13.29 2.35 10.51
N ASP A 250 -13.86 1.53 9.63
CA ASP A 250 -14.52 2.02 8.42
C ASP A 250 -15.76 2.86 8.72
N ARG A 251 -16.57 2.42 9.70
CA ARG A 251 -17.70 3.22 10.20
C ARG A 251 -17.21 4.56 10.78
N ILE A 252 -16.16 4.57 11.60
CA ILE A 252 -15.57 5.78 12.17
C ILE A 252 -15.12 6.73 11.04
N ARG A 253 -14.40 6.23 10.03
CA ARG A 253 -13.98 7.01 8.86
C ARG A 253 -15.17 7.64 8.12
N LEU A 254 -16.24 6.89 7.89
CA LEU A 254 -17.46 7.42 7.28
C LEU A 254 -18.12 8.51 8.12
N LEU A 255 -18.20 8.33 9.44
CA LEU A 255 -18.81 9.32 10.35
C LEU A 255 -17.98 10.60 10.43
N MET A 256 -16.65 10.49 10.39
CA MET A 256 -15.74 11.63 10.29
C MET A 256 -15.97 12.42 9.01
N GLU A 257 -15.99 11.74 7.85
CA GLU A 257 -16.22 12.38 6.54
C GLU A 257 -17.65 12.94 6.41
N LEU A 258 -18.63 12.32 7.07
CA LEU A 258 -20.01 12.82 7.15
C LEU A 258 -20.15 14.06 8.06
N GLY A 259 -19.22 14.25 9.01
CA GLY A 259 -19.28 15.30 10.03
C GLY A 259 -20.27 15.03 11.16
N ASP A 260 -20.67 13.77 11.40
CA ASP A 260 -21.63 13.39 12.43
C ASP A 260 -20.94 13.21 13.79
N GLN A 261 -20.63 14.32 14.46
CA GLN A 261 -19.83 14.34 15.68
C GLN A 261 -20.41 13.52 16.83
N GLN A 262 -21.74 13.47 16.97
CA GLN A 262 -22.37 12.74 18.07
C GLN A 262 -22.18 11.22 17.92
N LEU A 263 -22.49 10.69 16.73
CA LEU A 263 -22.29 9.28 16.44
C LEU A 263 -20.81 8.92 16.43
N LEU A 264 -19.95 9.78 15.89
CA LEU A 264 -18.50 9.58 15.88
C LEU A 264 -17.95 9.37 17.30
N GLN A 265 -18.29 10.24 18.26
CA GLN A 265 -17.79 10.12 19.63
C GLN A 265 -18.27 8.83 20.32
N THR A 266 -19.48 8.39 20.00
CA THR A 266 -20.01 7.11 20.52
C THR A 266 -19.22 5.93 19.95
N GLU A 267 -18.96 5.92 18.64
CA GLU A 267 -18.20 4.83 18.00
C GLU A 267 -16.73 4.81 18.41
N LEU A 268 -16.08 5.97 18.57
CA LEU A 268 -14.72 6.06 19.10
C LEU A 268 -14.62 5.43 20.49
N GLN A 269 -15.56 5.77 21.38
CA GLN A 269 -15.58 5.21 22.73
C GLN A 269 -15.81 3.69 22.73
N LEU A 270 -16.67 3.18 21.85
CA LEU A 270 -16.89 1.75 21.67
C LEU A 270 -15.63 1.04 21.15
N ALA A 271 -14.93 1.63 20.17
CA ALA A 271 -13.69 1.09 19.63
C ALA A 271 -12.55 1.09 20.66
N GLU A 272 -12.40 2.15 21.46
CA GLU A 272 -11.43 2.21 22.57
C GLU A 272 -11.66 1.12 23.61
N ASN A 273 -12.93 0.84 23.94
CA ASN A 273 -13.26 -0.23 24.88
C ASN A 273 -13.00 -1.60 24.25
N ALA A 274 -13.38 -1.80 22.99
CA ALA A 274 -13.17 -3.05 22.28
C ALA A 274 -11.68 -3.41 22.12
N ILE A 275 -10.78 -2.42 22.00
CA ILE A 275 -9.33 -2.65 21.97
C ILE A 275 -8.79 -3.28 23.25
N LYS A 276 -9.39 -2.98 24.40
CA LYS A 276 -8.98 -3.56 25.69
C LYS A 276 -9.37 -5.03 25.80
N ASP A 277 -10.51 -5.38 25.23
CA ASP A 277 -11.06 -6.74 25.30
C ASP A 277 -10.55 -7.64 24.17
N ASN A 278 -10.21 -7.05 23.02
CA ASN A 278 -9.72 -7.72 21.84
C ASN A 278 -8.52 -6.94 21.27
N PRO A 279 -7.27 -7.38 21.52
CA PRO A 279 -6.11 -6.63 21.09
C PRO A 279 -6.10 -6.45 19.58
N ALA A 280 -6.19 -5.19 19.17
CA ALA A 280 -6.11 -4.80 17.78
C ALA A 280 -4.74 -5.08 17.20
N THR A 281 -4.70 -5.32 15.90
CA THR A 281 -3.45 -5.20 15.15
C THR A 281 -2.86 -3.80 15.32
N PRO A 282 -1.53 -3.66 15.24
CA PRO A 282 -0.85 -2.36 15.23
C PRO A 282 -1.48 -1.32 14.29
N GLU A 283 -1.88 -1.76 13.10
CA GLU A 283 -2.52 -0.93 12.07
C GLU A 283 -3.83 -0.31 12.57
N VAL A 284 -4.73 -1.12 13.11
CA VAL A 284 -6.03 -0.66 13.62
C VAL A 284 -5.87 0.25 14.84
N ALA A 285 -4.91 -0.03 15.71
CA ALA A 285 -4.62 0.84 16.85
C ALA A 285 -4.08 2.21 16.42
N LEU A 286 -3.22 2.26 15.39
CA LEU A 286 -2.74 3.50 14.78
C LEU A 286 -3.87 4.27 14.10
N ASP A 287 -4.74 3.58 13.36
CA ASP A 287 -5.92 4.18 12.73
C ASP A 287 -6.87 4.79 13.77
N LEU A 288 -7.12 4.09 14.88
CA LEU A 288 -7.97 4.61 15.96
C LEU A 288 -7.32 5.82 16.65
N ALA A 289 -6.01 5.76 16.92
CA ALA A 289 -5.29 6.88 17.49
C ALA A 289 -5.35 8.12 16.58
N ASP A 290 -5.16 7.96 15.26
CA ASP A 290 -5.30 9.06 14.30
C ASP A 290 -6.73 9.62 14.27
N ALA A 291 -7.75 8.75 14.31
CA ALA A 291 -9.15 9.18 14.37
C ALA A 291 -9.47 9.99 15.64
N LEU A 292 -8.97 9.55 16.81
CA LEU A 292 -9.10 10.27 18.09
C LEU A 292 -8.42 11.65 18.03
N LEU A 293 -7.19 11.73 17.49
CA LEU A 293 -6.49 13.01 17.32
C LEU A 293 -7.26 13.96 16.40
N LYS A 294 -7.85 13.45 15.32
CA LYS A 294 -8.62 14.25 14.37
C LYS A 294 -9.96 14.71 14.97
N SER A 295 -10.64 13.87 15.74
CA SER A 295 -11.92 14.23 16.37
C SER A 295 -11.77 15.28 17.46
N ASP A 296 -10.65 15.26 18.18
CA ASP A 296 -10.42 16.14 19.33
C ASP A 296 -9.83 17.51 18.94
N ARG A 297 -9.47 17.71 17.67
CA ARG A 297 -9.08 19.01 17.13
C ARG A 297 -10.30 19.94 17.08
N THR A 298 -10.33 20.91 17.98
CA THR A 298 -11.29 22.02 17.91
C THR A 298 -11.14 22.76 16.59
N PRO A 299 -12.26 23.20 15.97
CA PRO A 299 -12.20 24.09 14.81
C PRO A 299 -11.27 25.28 15.09
N VAL A 300 -10.43 25.62 14.11
CA VAL A 300 -9.34 26.61 14.21
C VAL A 300 -9.80 27.94 14.81
N ASP A 301 -11.07 28.29 14.58
CA ASP A 301 -11.68 29.55 14.98
C ASP A 301 -11.80 29.78 16.49
N ARG A 302 -11.61 28.74 17.33
CA ARG A 302 -11.75 28.83 18.80
C ARG A 302 -10.43 28.86 19.56
N GLY A 303 -9.29 28.83 18.86
CA GLY A 303 -7.98 28.64 19.48
C GLY A 303 -7.81 27.24 20.11
N PRO A 304 -6.57 26.87 20.50
CA PRO A 304 -6.30 25.55 21.06
C PRO A 304 -6.91 25.40 22.46
N ASN A 305 -7.89 24.51 22.61
CA ASN A 305 -8.37 24.07 23.91
C ASN A 305 -7.38 23.04 24.50
N LEU A 306 -6.32 23.54 25.16
CA LEU A 306 -5.23 22.70 25.69
C LEU A 306 -5.73 21.50 26.52
N PRO A 307 -6.69 21.65 27.47
CA PRO A 307 -7.26 20.50 28.19
C PRO A 307 -7.81 19.39 27.29
N GLN A 308 -8.52 19.75 26.21
CA GLN A 308 -9.11 18.79 25.28
C GLN A 308 -8.05 18.09 24.43
N ILE A 309 -7.05 18.84 23.96
CA ILE A 309 -5.92 18.28 23.21
C ILE A 309 -5.15 17.28 24.09
N THR A 310 -4.86 17.63 25.34
CA THR A 310 -4.17 16.75 26.28
C THR A 310 -4.97 15.48 26.56
N ALA A 311 -6.28 15.58 26.74
CA ALA A 311 -7.15 14.42 26.93
C ALA A 311 -7.15 13.49 25.70
N GLY A 312 -7.21 14.06 24.49
CA GLY A 312 -7.10 13.28 23.25
C GLY A 312 -5.77 12.57 23.10
N LEU A 313 -4.65 13.24 23.40
CA LEU A 313 -3.32 12.64 23.40
C LEU A 313 -3.20 11.47 24.39
N GLN A 314 -3.77 11.61 25.59
CA GLN A 314 -3.80 10.53 26.59
C GLN A 314 -4.59 9.32 26.12
N ARG A 315 -5.75 9.52 25.47
CA ARG A 315 -6.54 8.44 24.86
C ARG A 315 -5.76 7.71 23.78
N CYS A 316 -5.11 8.45 22.89
CA CYS A 316 -4.27 7.89 21.84
C CYS A 316 -3.12 7.05 22.41
N GLN A 317 -2.42 7.58 23.42
CA GLN A 317 -1.35 6.86 24.10
C GLN A 317 -1.86 5.56 24.73
N ALA A 318 -3.03 5.59 25.39
CA ALA A 318 -3.63 4.40 26.01
C ALA A 318 -3.94 3.30 24.97
N VAL A 319 -4.51 3.68 23.82
CA VAL A 319 -4.78 2.76 22.70
C VAL A 319 -3.49 2.13 22.17
N LEU A 320 -2.45 2.93 21.92
CA LEU A 320 -1.19 2.44 21.38
C LEU A 320 -0.44 1.55 22.39
N LEU A 321 -0.42 1.92 23.67
CA LEU A 321 0.19 1.12 24.72
C LEU A 321 -0.51 -0.24 24.87
N GLU A 322 -1.83 -0.29 24.72
CA GLU A 322 -2.56 -1.56 24.76
C GLU A 322 -2.16 -2.45 23.58
N ALA A 323 -2.12 -1.93 22.36
CA ALA A 323 -1.67 -2.69 21.19
C ALA A 323 -0.23 -3.22 21.33
N VAL A 324 0.67 -2.41 21.90
CA VAL A 324 2.07 -2.81 22.17
C VAL A 324 2.16 -3.97 23.15
N LYS A 325 1.33 -3.99 24.21
CA LYS A 325 1.34 -5.09 25.20
C LYS A 325 1.05 -6.44 24.58
N HIS A 326 0.12 -6.49 23.61
CA HIS A 326 -0.31 -7.72 22.97
C HIS A 326 0.51 -8.07 21.72
N HIS A 327 1.11 -7.08 21.07
CA HIS A 327 1.93 -7.25 19.86
C HIS A 327 3.32 -6.61 20.02
N PRO A 328 4.19 -7.12 20.93
CA PRO A 328 5.48 -6.49 21.22
C PRO A 328 6.48 -6.56 20.05
N THR A 329 6.38 -7.57 19.18
CA THR A 329 7.29 -7.77 18.04
C THR A 329 6.94 -6.93 16.82
N ASP A 330 5.68 -6.52 16.71
CA ASP A 330 5.14 -5.94 15.48
C ASP A 330 5.05 -4.40 15.55
N ASN A 331 5.55 -3.81 16.64
CA ASN A 331 5.26 -2.43 17.02
C ASN A 331 6.44 -1.44 17.14
N PRO A 332 7.54 -1.52 16.35
CA PRO A 332 8.54 -0.45 16.39
C PRO A 332 7.94 0.92 16.00
N CYS A 333 6.94 0.94 15.11
CA CYS A 333 6.23 2.16 14.72
C CYS A 333 5.29 2.68 15.83
N ALA A 334 4.44 1.84 16.41
CA ALA A 334 3.53 2.29 17.48
C ALA A 334 4.28 2.70 18.76
N LEU A 335 5.38 2.02 19.10
CA LEU A 335 6.25 2.42 20.20
C LEU A 335 6.83 3.82 19.98
N ARG A 336 7.30 4.10 18.76
CA ARG A 336 7.83 5.42 18.40
C ARG A 336 6.74 6.49 18.45
N SER A 337 5.59 6.23 17.84
CA SER A 337 4.44 7.15 17.87
C SER A 337 3.94 7.42 19.30
N GLY A 338 3.85 6.39 20.15
CA GLY A 338 3.47 6.55 21.56
C GLY A 338 4.47 7.39 22.36
N ALA A 339 5.77 7.19 22.13
CA ALA A 339 6.81 8.00 22.77
C ALA A 339 6.75 9.47 22.32
N ASP A 340 6.60 9.72 21.02
CA ASP A 340 6.46 11.06 20.46
C ASP A 340 5.22 11.78 21.00
N LEU A 341 4.09 11.07 21.14
CA LEU A 341 2.86 11.60 21.75
C LEU A 341 3.03 11.92 23.23
N SER A 342 3.75 11.09 23.98
CA SER A 342 4.04 11.30 25.41
C SER A 342 4.86 12.58 25.62
N ALA A 343 5.88 12.77 24.77
CA ALA A 343 6.68 13.99 24.76
C ALA A 343 5.85 15.22 24.40
N ALA A 344 4.97 15.13 23.39
CA ALA A 344 4.08 16.21 22.97
C ALA A 344 3.05 16.60 24.04
N ALA A 345 2.55 15.63 24.81
CA ALA A 345 1.60 15.85 25.91
C ALA A 345 2.25 16.44 27.18
N GLY A 346 3.58 16.62 27.19
CA GLY A 346 4.31 17.07 28.38
C GLY A 346 4.34 16.03 29.50
N ILE A 347 3.98 14.77 29.21
CA ILE A 347 4.03 13.65 30.15
C ILE A 347 5.47 13.12 30.15
N ARG A 348 6.38 13.83 30.82
CA ARG A 348 7.68 13.23 31.16
C ARG A 348 7.43 12.16 32.20
N SER A 349 7.74 10.90 31.88
CA SER A 349 7.85 9.85 32.89
C SER A 349 8.86 10.32 33.93
N GLY A 350 8.41 10.59 35.16
CA GLY A 350 9.22 11.17 36.22
C GLY A 350 10.51 10.36 36.41
N GLY A 351 11.65 10.97 36.09
CA GLY A 351 12.96 10.30 36.17
C GLY A 351 14.16 11.11 35.68
N GLU A 352 13.99 12.20 34.91
CA GLU A 352 15.14 12.92 34.32
C GLU A 352 15.26 14.40 34.74
N ASN A 353 16.52 14.77 34.96
CA ASN A 353 17.06 16.01 35.54
C ASN A 353 16.41 17.32 35.03
N PRO A 354 16.12 18.31 35.91
CA PRO A 354 15.47 19.58 35.56
C PRO A 354 16.39 20.60 34.85
N GLY A 355 17.44 20.18 34.13
CA GLY A 355 18.51 21.06 33.64
C GLY A 355 18.63 21.26 32.13
N GLN A 356 17.82 20.62 31.28
CA GLN A 356 17.97 20.74 29.82
C GLN A 356 16.80 21.47 29.14
N PRO A 357 17.09 22.48 28.28
CA PRO A 357 16.06 23.19 27.52
C PRO A 357 15.37 22.26 26.53
N ALA A 358 14.05 22.40 26.40
CA ALA A 358 13.23 21.59 25.51
C ALA A 358 13.60 21.83 24.04
N GLY A 359 14.21 20.83 23.40
CA GLY A 359 14.32 20.79 21.95
C GLY A 359 12.93 20.69 21.33
N GLY A 360 12.63 21.57 20.37
CA GLY A 360 11.33 21.60 19.70
C GLY A 360 11.00 20.26 19.01
N VAL A 361 9.88 19.66 19.38
CA VAL A 361 9.35 18.43 18.78
C VAL A 361 8.65 18.80 17.47
N ARG A 362 9.18 18.34 16.33
CA ARG A 362 8.48 18.37 15.04
C ARG A 362 7.67 17.09 14.90
N VAL A 363 6.35 17.20 14.93
CA VAL A 363 5.45 16.11 14.55
C VAL A 363 5.57 15.92 13.04
N TRP A 364 6.14 14.80 12.61
CA TRP A 364 6.14 14.41 11.21
C TRP A 364 4.73 13.93 10.85
N SER A 365 3.95 14.76 10.15
CA SER A 365 2.78 14.27 9.43
C SER A 365 3.30 13.46 8.23
N ALA A 366 2.99 12.16 8.19
CA ALA A 366 3.13 11.36 6.99
C ALA A 366 2.10 11.82 5.95
N HIS A 367 2.40 12.92 5.27
CA HIS A 367 1.80 13.26 3.98
C HIS A 367 2.94 13.18 2.99
N ALA A 368 3.16 11.98 2.44
CA ALA A 368 3.91 11.87 1.20
C ALA A 368 3.08 12.59 0.13
N GLY A 369 3.61 13.69 -0.41
CA GLY A 369 2.98 14.37 -1.54
C GLY A 369 2.91 13.44 -2.76
N PRO A 370 2.00 13.72 -3.71
CA PRO A 370 1.76 12.86 -4.88
C PRO A 370 2.95 12.69 -5.84
N ASP A 371 4.03 13.46 -5.69
CA ASP A 371 5.17 13.46 -6.62
C ASP A 371 6.27 12.43 -6.28
N PHE A 372 6.02 11.50 -5.36
CA PHE A 372 7.08 10.64 -4.81
C PHE A 372 7.35 9.33 -5.59
N PHE A 373 6.63 9.09 -6.69
CA PHE A 373 6.90 7.94 -7.55
C PHE A 373 7.51 8.40 -8.88
N PRO A 374 8.79 8.13 -9.16
CA PRO A 374 9.34 8.37 -10.49
C PRO A 374 8.66 7.45 -11.51
N ASP A 375 8.41 7.99 -12.71
CA ASP A 375 7.84 7.27 -13.86
C ASP A 375 8.54 5.92 -14.07
N SER A 376 7.74 4.89 -14.35
CA SER A 376 8.17 3.50 -14.53
C SER A 376 9.18 3.29 -15.66
N ASP A 377 9.35 4.25 -16.56
CA ASP A 377 10.30 4.19 -17.68
C ASP A 377 11.77 4.48 -17.28
N SER A 378 12.02 4.90 -16.04
CA SER A 378 13.37 5.23 -15.55
C SER A 378 14.19 4.05 -15.02
N TRP A 379 13.64 2.83 -15.00
CA TRP A 379 14.37 1.61 -14.59
C TRP A 379 15.09 0.93 -15.77
N GLN A 380 15.79 1.71 -16.59
CA GLN A 380 16.82 1.14 -17.48
C GLN A 380 18.13 1.05 -16.70
N THR A 381 18.65 -0.17 -16.64
CA THR A 381 19.93 -0.58 -16.04
C THR A 381 21.04 0.45 -16.22
N ALA A 382 21.39 1.17 -15.15
CA ALA A 382 22.64 1.90 -15.06
C ALA A 382 23.78 0.88 -14.88
N THR A 383 24.45 0.53 -15.99
CA THR A 383 25.75 -0.11 -15.95
C THR A 383 26.78 0.91 -15.47
N CYS A 384 27.45 0.62 -14.35
CA CYS A 384 28.57 1.42 -13.86
C CYS A 384 29.73 1.36 -14.86
N GLY A 385 29.87 2.41 -15.68
CA GLY A 385 31.10 2.75 -16.39
C GLY A 385 31.87 3.76 -15.55
N GLY A 386 33.10 3.41 -15.18
CA GLY A 386 33.97 4.28 -14.40
C GLY A 386 34.44 5.50 -15.19
N ASP A 387 34.43 6.65 -14.51
CA ASP A 387 35.60 7.53 -14.37
C ASP A 387 35.27 8.54 -13.27
N ALA A 388 36.12 8.58 -12.24
CA ALA A 388 35.98 9.46 -11.09
C ALA A 388 36.58 10.83 -11.41
N ASP A 389 35.75 11.87 -11.37
CA ASP A 389 36.18 13.27 -11.34
C ASP A 389 36.03 13.82 -9.90
N PRO A 390 37.12 14.00 -9.14
CA PRO A 390 37.07 14.48 -7.76
C PRO A 390 37.07 16.01 -7.76
N GLY A 391 35.94 16.64 -8.09
CA GLY A 391 35.95 18.10 -8.25
C GLY A 391 34.63 18.86 -8.17
N ARG A 392 33.48 18.24 -7.90
CA ARG A 392 32.21 18.98 -7.80
C ARG A 392 31.49 18.78 -6.47
N THR A 393 31.56 19.80 -5.63
CA THR A 393 30.59 20.07 -4.56
C THR A 393 29.26 20.46 -5.20
N CYS A 394 28.21 19.69 -4.96
CA CYS A 394 26.83 20.12 -5.24
C CYS A 394 26.25 20.71 -3.95
N GLU A 395 25.94 22.01 -3.98
CA GLU A 395 24.93 22.60 -3.10
C GLU A 395 23.56 22.31 -3.69
N GLY A 396 22.63 21.88 -2.83
CA GLY A 396 21.25 21.51 -3.15
C GLY A 396 20.57 20.88 -1.95
#